data_AF-A0A1M2WU00-F1
#
_entry.id   AF-A0A1M2WU00-F1
#
_cell.length_a   1.000
_cell.length_b   1.000
_cell.length_c   1.000
_cell.angle_alpha   90.00
_cell.angle_beta   90.00
_cell.angle_gamma   90.00
#
_symmetry.space_group_name_H-M   'P 1'
#
loop_
_entity.id
_entity.type
_entity.pdbx_description
1 polymer ?
#
loop_
_entity_poly.entity_id
_entity_poly.type
_entity_poly.pdbx_seq_one_letter_code
_entity_poly.pdbx_strand_id
1 'polypeptide(L)' 'MICYISFLILGLPQAVFPEMFSGDWGIVSYSILTLIAMVLGTSFYNAFVSKHVEEYEVLMYLKEKKTSN' A
#
# COMPACT_ATOMS: atom_id res chain seq x y z
N MET A 1 -5.26 5.65 -1.78
CA MET A 1 -5.16 4.24 -2.24
C MET A 1 -4.65 3.31 -1.15
N ILE A 2 -3.56 3.65 -0.45
CA ILE A 2 -3.04 2.84 0.69
C ILE A 2 -4.11 2.55 1.76
N CYS A 3 -4.93 3.53 2.15
CA CYS A 3 -5.99 3.32 3.14
C CYS A 3 -7.05 2.29 2.71
N TYR A 4 -7.36 2.19 1.41
CA TYR A 4 -8.30 1.19 0.88
C TYR A 4 -7.71 -0.22 0.91
N ILE A 5 -6.41 -0.34 0.65
CA ILE A 5 -5.67 -1.60 0.71
C ILE A 5 -5.62 -2.10 2.15
N SER A 6 -5.34 -1.22 3.12
CA SER A 6 -5.38 -1.57 4.54
C SER A 6 -6.77 -2.02 4.98
N PHE A 7 -7.84 -1.34 4.55
CA PHE A 7 -9.21 -1.71 4.88
C PHE A 7 -9.63 -3.06 4.28
N LEU A 8 -9.24 -3.34 3.03
CA LEU A 8 -9.51 -4.62 2.38
C LEU A 8 -8.74 -5.77 3.02
N ILE A 9 -7.45 -5.57 3.35
CA ILE A 9 -6.61 -6.64 3.88
C ILE A 9 -6.92 -6.91 5.35
N LEU A 10 -7.28 -5.89 6.14
CA LEU A 10 -7.59 -6.08 7.56
C LEU A 10 -9.07 -6.38 7.79
N GLY A 11 -9.97 -5.62 7.17
CA GLY A 11 -11.40 -5.69 7.44
C GLY A 11 -12.11 -6.86 6.77
N LEU A 12 -11.73 -7.23 5.55
CA LEU A 12 -12.41 -8.31 4.81
C LEU A 12 -12.15 -9.69 5.45
N PRO A 13 -10.91 -10.07 5.81
CA PRO A 13 -10.67 -11.36 6.44
C PRO A 13 -11.32 -11.48 7.82
N GLN A 14 -11.40 -10.38 8.58
CA GLN A 14 -12.11 -10.35 9.87
C GLN A 14 -13.61 -10.58 9.71
N ALA A 15 -14.22 -9.98 8.69
CA ALA A 15 -15.65 -10.14 8.42
C ALA A 15 -16.01 -11.54 7.91
N VAL A 16 -15.12 -12.15 7.10
CA VAL A 16 -15.35 -13.48 6.51
C VAL A 16 -14.98 -14.62 7.47
N PHE A 17 -13.94 -14.43 8.29
CA PHE A 17 -13.44 -15.47 9.20
C PHE A 17 -13.29 -14.97 10.64
N PRO A 18 -14.37 -14.52 11.30
CA PRO A 18 -14.31 -13.91 12.63
C PRO A 18 -13.71 -14.84 13.69
N GLU A 19 -13.92 -16.15 13.55
CA GLU A 19 -13.41 -17.16 14.50
C GLU A 19 -11.88 -17.19 14.57
N MET A 20 -11.18 -16.98 13.45
CA MET A 20 -9.71 -16.93 13.42
C MET A 20 -9.13 -15.71 14.12
N PHE A 21 -9.95 -14.68 14.32
CA PHE A 21 -9.58 -13.43 15.00
C PHE A 21 -10.12 -13.35 16.43
N SER A 22 -10.83 -14.37 16.89
CA SER A 22 -11.39 -14.48 18.23
C SER A 22 -10.58 -15.48 19.08
N GLY A 23 -10.44 -15.20 20.38
CA GLY A 23 -9.69 -16.07 21.30
C GLY A 23 -8.16 -15.93 21.19
N ASP A 24 -7.43 -16.91 21.73
CA ASP A 24 -5.96 -16.84 21.93
C ASP A 24 -5.16 -16.69 20.63
N TRP A 25 -5.70 -17.18 19.50
CA TRP A 25 -5.07 -17.07 18.19
C TRP A 25 -5.28 -15.70 17.52
N GLY A 26 -6.16 -14.86 18.07
CA GLY A 26 -6.51 -13.57 17.47
C GLY A 26 -5.28 -12.69 17.24
N ILE A 27 -4.46 -12.48 18.27
CA ILE A 27 -3.23 -11.65 18.17
C ILE A 27 -2.29 -12.15 17.07
N VAL A 28 -2.13 -13.46 16.93
CA VAL A 28 -1.26 -14.06 15.91
C VAL A 28 -1.83 -13.81 14.51
N SER A 29 -3.14 -14.07 14.32
CA SER A 29 -3.84 -13.81 13.06
C SER A 29 -3.75 -12.35 12.65
N TYR A 30 -4.00 -11.41 13.58
CA TYR A 30 -3.86 -9.96 13.35
C TYR A 30 -2.44 -9.56 12.95
N SER A 31 -1.43 -10.12 13.61
CA SER A 31 -0.02 -9.81 13.35
C SER A 31 0.40 -10.26 11.94
N ILE A 32 -0.01 -11.46 11.54
CA ILE A 32 0.26 -11.99 10.19
C ILE A 32 -0.43 -11.12 9.13
N LEU A 33 -1.71 -10.79 9.33
CA LEU A 33 -2.49 -9.97 8.40
C LEU A 33 -1.85 -8.58 8.22
N THR A 34 -1.38 -7.99 9.31
CA THR A 34 -0.73 -6.68 9.33
C THR A 34 0.59 -6.68 8.57
N LEU A 35 1.39 -7.76 8.71
CA LEU A 35 2.61 -7.98 7.93
C LEU A 35 2.32 -8.07 6.42
N ILE A 36 1.30 -8.85 6.04
CA ILE A 36 0.86 -8.97 4.65
C ILE A 36 0.43 -7.60 4.10
N ALA A 37 -0.34 -6.83 4.88
CA ALA A 37 -0.78 -5.49 4.50
C ALA A 37 0.41 -4.54 4.26
N MET A 38 1.44 -4.58 5.11
CA MET A 38 2.64 -3.76 4.94
C MET A 38 3.42 -4.13 3.68
N VAL A 39 3.63 -5.42 3.43
CA VAL A 39 4.38 -5.89 2.24
C VAL A 39 3.64 -5.47 0.96
N LEU A 40 2.34 -5.73 0.88
CA LEU A 40 1.53 -5.35 -0.27
C LEU A 40 1.48 -3.83 -0.44
N GLY A 41 1.24 -3.08 0.63
CA GLY A 41 1.23 -1.62 0.59
C GLY A 41 2.54 -1.03 0.07
N THR A 42 3.67 -1.57 0.50
CA THR A 42 5.01 -1.15 0.05
C THR A 42 5.24 -1.51 -1.41
N SER A 43 4.90 -2.72 -1.84
CA SER A 43 5.02 -3.15 -3.24
C SER A 43 4.16 -2.30 -4.18
N PHE A 44 2.91 -2.01 -3.80
CA PHE A 44 2.04 -1.14 -4.59
C PHE A 44 2.56 0.30 -4.63
N TYR A 45 3.07 0.82 -3.51
CA TYR A 45 3.68 2.15 -3.48
C TYR A 45 4.88 2.25 -4.42
N ASN A 46 5.81 1.29 -4.38
CA ASN A 46 6.94 1.27 -5.30
C ASN A 46 6.51 1.12 -6.76
N ALA A 47 5.55 0.24 -7.05
CA ALA A 47 5.14 -0.01 -8.43
C ALA A 47 4.39 1.16 -9.07
N PHE A 48 3.50 1.82 -8.32
CA PHE A 48 2.68 2.91 -8.84
C PHE A 48 3.26 4.29 -8.55
N VAL A 49 3.62 4.58 -7.30
CA VAL A 49 4.00 5.93 -6.90
C VAL A 49 5.43 6.25 -7.35
N SER A 50 6.39 5.33 -7.18
CA SER A 50 7.77 5.60 -7.59
C SER A 50 7.88 5.88 -9.09
N LYS A 51 7.19 5.09 -9.92
CA LYS A 51 7.17 5.31 -11.37
C LYS A 51 6.54 6.65 -11.76
N HIS A 52 5.42 7.00 -11.14
CA HIS A 52 4.76 8.28 -11.44
C HIS A 52 5.54 9.50 -10.94
N VAL A 53 6.26 9.38 -9.83
CA VAL A 53 7.14 10.45 -9.33
C VAL A 53 8.34 10.64 -10.27
N GLU A 54 8.96 9.55 -10.72
CA GLU A 54 10.07 9.60 -11.66
C GLU A 54 9.68 10.20 -13.01
N GLU A 55 8.51 9.82 -13.55
CA GLU A 55 7.95 10.43 -14.76
C GLU A 55 7.66 11.94 -14.58
N TYR A 56 7.16 12.35 -13.41
CA TYR A 56 6.90 13.75 -13.10
C TYR A 56 8.19 14.59 -13.00
N GLU A 57 9.23 14.08 -12.35
CA GLU A 57 10.52 14.78 -12.24
C GLU A 57 11.16 14.99 -13.62
N VAL A 58 11.16 13.96 -14.47
CA VAL A 58 11.70 14.06 -15.84
C VAL A 58 10.95 15.11 -16.66
N LEU A 59 9.61 15.12 -16.58
CA LEU A 59 8.80 16.11 -17.29
C LEU A 59 9.01 17.53 -16.76
N MET A 60 9.16 17.71 -15.44
CA MET A 60 9.43 19.02 -14.84
C MET A 60 10.80 19.56 -15.30
N TYR A 61 11.83 18.72 -15.27
CA TYR A 61 13.18 19.07 -15.74
C TYR A 61 13.20 19.48 -17.22
N LEU A 62 12.48 18.74 -18.08
CA LEU A 62 12.35 19.08 -19.49
C LEU A 62 11.61 20.42 -19.69
N LYS A 63 10.61 20.73 -18.86
CA LYS A 63 9.87 22.00 -18.91
C LYS A 63 10.75 23.18 -18.51
N GLU A 64 11.53 23.06 -17.45
CA GLU A 64 12.46 24.11 -17.02
C GLU A 64 13.52 24.39 -18.09
N LYS A 65 14.12 23.33 -18.66
CA LYS A 65 15.14 23.46 -19.71
C LYS A 65 14.60 24.12 -20.99
N LYS A 66 13.32 23.92 -21.30
CA LYS A 66 12.66 24.51 -22.47
C LYS A 66 12.23 25.97 -22.25
N THR A 67 12.14 26.42 -21.00
CA THR A 67 11.77 27.80 -20.62
C THR A 67 13.01 28.69 -20.46
N SER A 68 14.19 28.08 -20.25
CA SER A 68 15.48 28.75 -20.07
C SER A 68 16.24 29.03 -21.38
N ASN A 69 15.71 28.58 -22.52
CA ASN A 69 16.21 28.84 -23.89
C ASN A 69 15.26 29.79 -24.62
#